data_AF-A0A0G1KD94-F1
#
_entry.id   AF-A0A0G1KD94-F1
#
_cell.length_a   1.000
_cell.length_b   1.000
_cell.length_c   1.000
_cell.angle_alpha   90.00
_cell.angle_beta   90.00
_cell.angle_gamma   90.00
#
_symmetry.space_group_name_H-M   'P 1'
#
loop_
_entity.id
_entity.type
_entity.pdbx_description
1 polymer ?
#
loop_
_entity_poly.entity_id
_entity_poly.type
_entity_poly.pdbx_seq_one_letter_code
_entity_poly.pdbx_strand_id
1 'polypeptide(L)' 'MLISVQGIIIRLNVSGISEIGRNTQGVRVMKLDGGDKLASVVVV' A
#
# COMPACT_ATOMS: atom_id res chain seq x y z
N MET A 1 -0.27 -5.79 -5.44
CA MET A 1 0.60 -6.37 -4.39
C MET A 1 1.47 -5.27 -3.81
N LEU A 2 1.65 -5.27 -2.49
CA LEU A 2 2.48 -4.33 -1.72
C LEU A 2 3.52 -5.13 -0.94
N ILE A 3 4.77 -4.69 -0.93
CA ILE A 3 5.89 -5.39 -0.29
C ILE A 3 6.61 -4.41 0.64
N SER A 4 6.80 -4.75 1.92
CA SER A 4 7.59 -3.95 2.87
C SER A 4 9.07 -4.34 2.87
N VAL A 5 9.93 -3.48 3.41
CA VAL A 5 11.38 -3.74 3.51
C VAL A 5 11.66 -4.96 4.38
N GLN A 6 10.83 -5.20 5.39
CA GLN A 6 10.92 -6.40 6.25
C GLN A 6 10.31 -7.66 5.60
N GLY A 7 9.88 -7.60 4.34
CA GLY A 7 9.40 -8.76 3.58
C GLY A 7 7.92 -9.08 3.76
N ILE A 8 7.13 -8.19 4.35
CA ILE A 8 5.67 -8.39 4.47
C ILE A 8 5.02 -8.13 3.11
N ILE A 9 4.27 -9.11 2.60
CA ILE A 9 3.58 -9.03 1.30
C ILE A 9 2.07 -9.01 1.51
N ILE A 10 1.40 -7.97 1.00
CA ILE A 10 -0.06 -7.85 1.00
C ILE A 10 -0.58 -7.89 -0.45
N ARG A 11 -1.53 -8.79 -0.71
CA ARG A 11 -2.33 -8.81 -1.93
C ARG A 11 -3.74 -8.32 -1.60
N LEU A 12 -4.14 -7.23 -2.22
CA LEU A 12 -5.50 -6.71 -2.14
C LEU A 12 -6.03 -6.46 -3.56
N ASN A 13 -7.35 -6.54 -3.72
CA ASN A 13 -8.00 -6.15 -4.97
C ASN A 13 -8.01 -4.62 -5.08
N VAL A 14 -7.63 -4.08 -6.23
CA VAL A 14 -7.63 -2.64 -6.51
C VAL A 14 -9.03 -2.04 -6.34
N SER A 15 -10.08 -2.80 -6.63
CA SER A 15 -11.48 -2.37 -6.43
C SER A 15 -11.84 -2.11 -4.96
N GLY A 16 -11.02 -2.55 -4.01
CA GLY A 16 -11.18 -2.24 -2.58
C GLY A 16 -10.50 -0.95 -2.13
N ILE A 17 -9.76 -0.27 -3.00
CA ILE A 17 -9.08 1.00 -2.70
C ILE A 17 -10.05 2.15 -2.99
N SER A 18 -10.18 3.09 -2.06
CA SER A 18 -11.03 4.26 -2.27
C SER A 18 -10.52 5.16 -3.39
N GLU A 19 -11.40 5.50 -4.31
CA GLU A 19 -11.15 6.54 -5.31
C GLU A 19 -11.25 7.91 -4.66
N ILE A 20 -10.17 8.69 -4.76
CA ILE A 20 -10.09 10.03 -4.18
C ILE A 20 -9.50 11.01 -5.20
N GLY A 21 -9.75 12.31 -4.98
CA GLY A 21 -9.26 13.37 -5.87
C GLY A 21 -7.74 13.46 -5.97
N ARG A 22 -7.26 14.08 -7.04
CA ARG A 22 -5.81 14.18 -7.36
C ARG A 22 -4.99 14.99 -6.35
N ASN A 23 -5.60 15.96 -5.67
CA ASN A 23 -4.91 16.79 -4.66
C ASN A 23 -5.35 16.38 -3.25
N THR A 24 -4.98 15.17 -2.83
CA THR A 24 -5.34 14.57 -1.54
C THR A 24 -4.15 13.80 -0.96
N GLN A 25 -4.22 13.42 0.32
CA GLN A 25 -3.16 12.65 0.98
C GLN A 25 -3.12 11.16 0.62
N GLY A 26 -4.18 10.59 0.04
CA GLY A 26 -4.28 9.13 -0.11
C GLY A 26 -5.10 8.45 0.98
N VAL A 27 -5.24 7.14 0.81
CA VAL A 27 -5.72 6.22 1.84
C VAL A 27 -4.60 5.28 2.27
N ARG A 28 -4.66 4.79 3.51
CA ARG A 28 -3.69 3.81 4.01
C ARG A 28 -4.04 2.42 3.47
N VAL A 29 -3.19 1.88 2.60
CA VAL A 29 -3.33 0.53 2.02
C VAL A 29 -2.54 -0.56 2.76
N MET A 30 -1.56 -0.16 3.58
CA MET A 30 -0.74 -1.06 4.40
C MET A 30 -0.43 -0.35 5.72
N LYS A 31 -0.60 -1.05 6.84
CA LYS A 31 -0.08 -0.61 8.14
C LYS A 31 1.36 -1.11 8.24
N LEU A 32 2.29 -0.19 8.43
CA LEU A 32 3.70 -0.48 8.66
C LEU A 32 3.98 -0.37 10.16
N ASP A 33 4.80 -1.28 10.67
CA ASP A 33 5.30 -1.20 12.04
C ASP A 33 6.42 -0.16 12.16
N GLY A 34 6.77 0.19 13.40
CA GLY A 34 7.77 1.24 13.66
C GLY A 34 9.10 0.95 12.97
N GLY A 35 9.51 1.86 12.08
CA GLY A 35 10.76 1.74 11.32
C GLY A 35 10.65 0.94 10.02
N ASP A 36 9.51 0.29 9.75
CA ASP A 36 9.26 -0.36 8.46
C ASP A 36 8.84 0.65 7.40
N LYS A 37 9.15 0.33 6.14
CA LYS A 37 8.84 1.16 4.97
C LYS A 37 8.32 0.28 3.84
N LEU A 38 7.53 0.88 2.96
CA LEU A 38 7.11 0.22 1.72
C LEU A 38 8.31 0.14 0.77
N ALA A 39 8.62 -1.06 0.28
CA ALA A 39 9.73 -1.31 -0.63
C ALA A 39 9.26 -1.34 -2.09
N SER A 40 8.11 -1.94 -2.39
CA SER A 40 7.63 -2.10 -3.76
C SER A 40 6.11 -2.17 -3.87
N VAL A 41 5.62 -1.70 -5.03
CA VAL A 41 4.22 -1.79 -5.45
C VAL A 41 4.19 -2.44 -6.82
N VAL A 42 3.39 -3.50 -6.94
CA VAL A 42 3.19 -4.22 -8.21
C VAL A 42 1.70 -4.31 -8.47
N VAL A 43 1.28 -3.85 -9.65
CA VAL A 43 -0.08 -4.01 -10.15
C VAL A 43 -0.05 -5.08 -11.22
N VAL A 44 -0.92 -6.09 -11.08
CA VAL A 44 -1.09 -7.18 -12.04
C VAL A 44 -2.53 -7.16 -12.50
#